data_AF-A0A453L8D1-F1
#
_entry.id   AF-A0A453L8D1-F1
#
_cell.length_a   1.000
_cell.length_b   1.000
_cell.length_c   1.000
_cell.angle_alpha   90.00
_cell.angle_beta   90.00
_cell.angle_gamma   90.00
#
_symmetry.space_group_name_H-M   'P 1'
#
loop_
_entity.id
_entity.type
_entity.pdbx_description
1 polymer ?
#
loop_
_entity_poly.entity_id
_entity_poly.type
_entity_poly.pdbx_seq_one_letter_code
_entity_poly.pdbx_strand_id
1 'polypeptide(L)'
;MTLMPLVPDVVGAISMAVERLIKHGATSLVVPGVIPLGCVPKILTGDSCLEEYNKLAMHHNLLLQEALDKLRVRHPAPPSSMPTDSAPSWT
;
A
#
# COMPACT_ATOMS: atom_id res chain seq x y z
N MET A 1 -23.88 -6.89 -8.47
CA MET A 1 -23.17 -5.63 -8.16
C MET A 1 -21.85 -6.02 -7.52
N THR A 2 -20.73 -5.88 -8.21
CA THR A 2 -19.40 -6.26 -7.69
C THR A 2 -18.67 -5.02 -7.17
N LEU A 3 -17.70 -5.19 -6.27
CA LEU A 3 -16.91 -4.09 -5.70
C LEU A 3 -15.72 -3.65 -6.57
N MET A 4 -15.46 -4.37 -7.67
CA MET A 4 -14.36 -4.11 -8.59
C MET A 4 -14.33 -2.67 -9.14
N PRO A 5 -15.46 -2.04 -9.51
CA PRO A 5 -15.46 -0.67 -10.03
C PRO A 5 -15.02 0.40 -9.02
N LEU A 6 -15.07 0.10 -7.70
CA LEU A 6 -14.66 1.04 -6.64
C LEU A 6 -13.15 1.02 -6.39
N VAL A 7 -12.45 -0.04 -6.83
CA VAL A 7 -11.02 -0.22 -6.56
C VAL A 7 -10.16 0.95 -7.06
N PRO A 8 -10.35 1.49 -8.29
CA PRO A 8 -9.57 2.63 -8.77
C PRO A 8 -9.71 3.88 -7.88
N ASP A 9 -10.92 4.16 -7.39
CA ASP A 9 -11.18 5.33 -6.53
C ASP A 9 -10.48 5.19 -5.17
N VAL A 10 -10.52 3.98 -4.58
CA VAL A 10 -9.83 3.67 -3.31
C VAL A 10 -8.32 3.79 -3.48
N VAL A 11 -7.74 3.20 -4.53
CA VAL A 11 -6.30 3.31 -4.82
C VAL A 11 -5.89 4.75 -5.09
N GLY A 12 -6.74 5.52 -5.77
CA GLY A 12 -6.55 6.95 -5.98
C GLY A 12 -6.49 7.74 -4.67
N ALA A 13 -7.44 7.50 -3.75
CA ALA A 13 -7.45 8.13 -2.44
C ALA A 13 -6.19 7.80 -1.62
N ILE A 14 -5.76 6.53 -1.60
CA ILE A 14 -4.52 6.12 -0.93
C ILE A 14 -3.31 6.84 -1.55
N SER A 15 -3.23 6.88 -2.88
CA SER A 15 -2.13 7.53 -3.60
C SER A 15 -2.05 9.02 -3.29
N MET A 16 -3.19 9.72 -3.23
CA MET A 16 -3.23 11.13 -2.84
C MET A 16 -2.77 11.34 -1.39
N ALA A 17 -3.18 10.47 -0.47
CA ALA A 17 -2.76 10.55 0.93
C ALA A 17 -1.25 10.34 1.07
N VAL A 18 -0.69 9.32 0.40
CA VAL A 18 0.76 9.06 0.36
C VAL A 18 1.52 10.26 -0.21
N GLU A 19 1.07 10.79 -1.35
CA GLU A 19 1.71 11.95 -1.98
C GLU A 19 1.70 13.17 -1.06
N ARG A 20 0.60 13.38 -0.33
CA ARG A 20 0.49 14.46 0.66
C ARG A 20 1.46 14.27 1.83
N LEU A 21 1.59 13.05 2.36
CA LEU A 21 2.53 12.75 3.45
C LEU A 21 3.99 12.99 3.01
N ILE A 22 4.34 12.59 1.78
CA ILE A 22 5.67 12.89 1.21
C ILE A 22 5.90 14.41 1.14
N LYS A 23 4.93 15.17 0.65
CA LYS A 23 5.01 16.65 0.61
C LYS A 23 5.13 17.30 1.99
N HIS A 24 4.69 16.61 3.05
CA HIS A 24 4.85 17.04 4.44
C HIS A 24 6.14 16.51 5.10
N GLY A 25 7.07 15.92 4.34
CA GLY A 25 8.39 15.52 4.83
C GLY A 25 8.48 14.07 5.31
N ALA A 26 7.47 13.23 5.07
CA ALA A 26 7.60 11.79 5.34
C ALA A 26 8.67 11.17 4.42
N THR A 27 9.71 10.58 5.00
CA THR A 27 10.82 9.94 4.27
C THR A 27 10.67 8.44 4.13
N SER A 28 9.86 7.81 4.99
CA SER A 28 9.57 6.38 4.96
C SER A 28 8.09 6.16 5.23
N LEU A 29 7.41 5.43 4.34
CA LEU A 29 5.98 5.14 4.40
C LEU A 29 5.75 3.67 4.08
N VAL A 30 4.99 2.99 4.95
CA VAL A 30 4.52 1.63 4.72
C VAL A 30 3.04 1.70 4.38
N VAL A 31 2.69 1.21 3.19
CA VAL A 31 1.29 1.13 2.74
C VAL A 31 0.89 -0.35 2.68
N PRO A 32 0.03 -0.81 3.59
CA PRO A 32 -0.38 -2.22 3.60
C PRO A 32 -1.28 -2.52 2.40
N GLY A 33 -1.09 -3.70 1.82
CA GLY A 33 -2.06 -4.29 0.92
C GLY A 33 -3.24 -4.90 1.66
N VAL A 34 -4.23 -5.37 0.90
CA VAL A 34 -5.41 -6.07 1.40
C VAL A 34 -5.11 -7.57 1.39
N ILE A 35 -5.28 -8.22 2.54
CA ILE A 35 -5.16 -9.68 2.67
C ILE A 35 -6.25 -10.39 1.86
N PRO A 36 -6.13 -11.70 1.57
CA PRO A 36 -7.20 -12.48 0.94
C PRO A 36 -8.50 -12.40 1.75
N LEU A 37 -9.41 -11.50 1.36
CA LEU A 37 -10.60 -11.17 2.14
C LEU A 37 -11.55 -12.36 2.27
N GLY A 38 -11.55 -13.26 1.29
CA GLY A 38 -12.39 -14.45 1.28
C GLY A 38 -12.13 -15.40 2.43
N CYS A 39 -10.95 -15.33 3.06
CA CYS A 39 -10.57 -16.19 4.18
C CYS A 39 -10.74 -15.53 5.56
N VAL A 40 -11.23 -14.29 5.61
CA VAL A 40 -11.49 -13.58 6.87
C VAL A 40 -12.71 -14.21 7.55
N PRO A 41 -12.71 -14.52 8.87
CA PRO A 41 -13.80 -15.25 9.54
C PRO A 41 -15.21 -14.68 9.29
N LYS A 42 -15.34 -13.37 9.12
CA LYS A 42 -16.59 -12.68 8.84
C LYS A 42 -17.11 -12.89 7.40
N ILE A 43 -16.23 -13.25 6.47
CA ILE A 43 -16.49 -13.40 5.03
C ILE A 43 -16.48 -14.89 4.62
N LEU A 44 -16.15 -15.81 5.54
CA LEU A 44 -16.22 -17.25 5.28
C LEU A 44 -17.65 -17.73 4.96
N THR A 45 -17.73 -18.75 4.13
CA THR A 45 -18.94 -19.58 3.96
C THR A 45 -18.63 -20.99 4.46
N GLY A 46 -19.04 -21.29 5.69
CA GLY A 46 -18.58 -22.48 6.41
C GLY A 46 -17.06 -22.43 6.59
N ASP A 47 -16.36 -23.47 6.16
CA ASP A 47 -14.90 -23.57 6.22
C ASP A 47 -14.21 -23.26 4.88
N SER A 48 -14.92 -22.63 3.93
CA SER A 48 -14.40 -22.31 2.60
C SER A 48 -14.14 -20.80 2.42
N CYS A 49 -13.01 -20.47 1.79
CA CYS A 49 -12.71 -19.09 1.42
C CYS A 49 -13.51 -18.68 0.17
N LEU A 50 -14.07 -17.47 0.18
CA LEU A 50 -14.77 -16.92 -0.98
C LEU A 50 -13.79 -16.38 -2.04
N GLU A 51 -13.72 -17.06 -3.19
CA GLU A 51 -12.78 -16.72 -4.27
C GLU A 51 -12.96 -15.30 -4.81
N GLU A 52 -14.19 -14.82 -4.95
CA GLU A 52 -14.48 -13.47 -5.48
C GLU A 52 -13.90 -12.35 -4.61
N TYR A 53 -13.87 -12.54 -3.29
CA TYR A 53 -13.25 -11.60 -2.35
C TYR A 53 -11.72 -11.67 -2.41
N ASN A 54 -11.16 -12.85 -2.68
CA ASN A 54 -9.73 -13.00 -2.93
C ASN A 54 -9.30 -12.32 -4.23
N LYS A 55 -10.11 -12.45 -5.30
CA LYS A 55 -9.91 -11.73 -6.58
C LYS A 55 -9.96 -10.22 -6.39
N LEU A 56 -10.91 -9.72 -5.61
CA LEU A 56 -11.01 -8.30 -5.27
C LEU A 56 -9.74 -7.79 -4.55
N ALA A 57 -9.28 -8.52 -3.53
CA ALA A 57 -8.07 -8.18 -2.80
C ALA A 57 -6.83 -8.18 -3.70
N MET A 58 -6.70 -9.19 -4.57
CA MET A 58 -5.62 -9.28 -5.54
C MET A 58 -5.65 -8.11 -6.53
N HIS A 59 -6.82 -7.78 -7.10
CA HIS A 59 -6.98 -6.67 -8.03
C HIS A 59 -6.63 -5.32 -7.40
N HIS A 60 -7.09 -5.08 -6.16
CA HIS A 60 -6.71 -3.90 -5.39
C HIS A 60 -5.20 -3.82 -5.18
N ASN A 61 -4.55 -4.91 -4.77
CA ASN A 61 -3.12 -4.92 -4.49
C ASN A 61 -2.28 -4.68 -5.75
N LEU A 62 -2.70 -5.21 -6.90
CA LEU A 62 -2.03 -4.96 -8.18
C LEU A 62 -2.07 -3.47 -8.56
N LEU A 63 -3.26 -2.86 -8.53
CA LEU A 63 -3.40 -1.44 -8.84
C LEU A 63 -2.70 -0.53 -7.81
N LEU A 64 -2.74 -0.92 -6.53
CA LEU A 64 -2.05 -0.20 -5.47
C LEU A 64 -0.52 -0.22 -5.69
N GLN A 65 0.07 -1.38 -6.01
CA GLN A 65 1.50 -1.47 -6.29
C GLN A 65 1.89 -0.59 -7.48
N GLU A 66 1.14 -0.65 -8.58
CA GLU A 66 1.39 0.19 -9.76
C GLU A 66 1.34 1.69 -9.42
N ALA A 67 0.35 2.11 -8.63
CA ALA A 67 0.22 3.50 -8.21
C ALA A 67 1.36 3.96 -7.28
N LEU A 68 1.79 3.09 -6.35
CA LEU A 68 2.93 3.36 -5.47
C LEU A 68 4.25 3.42 -6.24
N ASP A 69 4.44 2.60 -7.26
CA ASP A 69 5.63 2.65 -8.12
C ASP A 69 5.70 3.95 -8.92
N LYS A 70 4.55 4.41 -9.46
CA LYS A 70 4.46 5.76 -10.08
C LYS A 70 4.80 6.87 -9.09
N LEU A 71 4.42 6.74 -7.82
CA LEU A 71 4.76 7.70 -6.77
C LEU A 71 6.26 7.69 -6.44
N ARG A 72 6.88 6.51 -6.34
CA ARG A 72 8.33 6.37 -6.09
C ARG A 72 9.17 7.01 -7.20
N VAL A 73 8.74 6.88 -8.45
CA VAL A 73 9.40 7.53 -9.60
C VAL A 73 9.26 9.06 -9.52
N ARG A 74 8.10 9.57 -9.10
CA ARG A 74 7.88 11.03 -8.95
C ARG A 74 8.57 11.63 -7.73
N HIS A 75 8.76 10.84 -6.68
CA HIS A 75 9.34 11.24 -5.39
C HIS A 75 10.48 10.29 -5.02
N PRO A 76 11.61 10.32 -5.75
CA PRO A 76 12.75 9.47 -5.45
C PRO A 76 13.25 9.76 -4.04
N ALA A 77 13.70 8.71 -3.34
CA ALA A 77 14.33 8.87 -2.04
C ALA A 77 15.54 9.80 -2.17
N PRO A 78 15.81 10.65 -1.15
CA PRO A 78 17.04 11.42 -1.13
C PRO A 78 18.24 10.46 -1.25
N PRO A 79 19.31 10.86 -1.96
CA PRO A 79 20.50 10.02 -2.08
C PRO A 79 20.99 9.63 -0.69
N SER A 80 21.40 8.38 -0.54
CA SER A 80 21.87 7.73 0.70
C SER A 80 23.14 8.36 1.30
N SER A 81 23.51 9.59 0.92
CA SER A 81 24.69 10.31 1.38
C SER A 81 24.45 11.14 2.65
N MET A 82 23.53 10.75 3.53
CA MET A 82 23.70 11.08 4.95
C MET A 82 24.62 10.00 5.53
N PRO A 83 25.88 10.32 5.87
CA PRO A 83 26.80 9.36 6.47
C PRO A 83 26.17 8.84 7.75
N THR A 84 26.07 7.52 7.89
CA THR A 84 25.73 6.84 9.14
C THR A 84 26.83 6.99 10.20
N ASP A 85 27.91 7.70 9.89
CA ASP A 85 29.10 7.88 10.73
C ASP A 85 28.93 8.95 11.83
N SER A 86 27.73 9.53 11.97
CA SER A 86 27.42 10.52 13.02
C SER A 86 26.48 9.99 14.10
N ALA A 87 26.44 8.66 14.32
CA ALA A 87 25.95 8.15 15.59
C ALA A 87 27.02 8.46 16.66
N PRO A 88 26.75 9.28 17.70
CA PRO A 88 27.73 9.49 18.75
C PRO A 88 27.99 8.17 19.47
N SER A 89 29.26 7.76 19.49
CA SER A 89 29.71 6.59 20.23
C SER A 89 29.61 6.87 21.73
N TRP A 90 28.53 6.42 22.35
CA TRP A 90 28.46 6.20 23.79
C TRP A 90 28.14 4.70 23.93
N THR A 91 29.10 3.83 24.26
CA THR A 91 29.50 3.48 25.64
C THR A 91 28.52 3.94 26.70
#